data_AF-A0A800K7P8-F1
#
_entry.id   AF-A0A800K7P8-F1
#
_cell.length_a   1.000
_cell.length_b   1.000
_cell.length_c   1.000
_cell.angle_alpha   90.00
_cell.angle_beta   90.00
_cell.angle_gamma   90.00
#
_symmetry.space_group_name_H-M   'P 1'
#
loop_
_entity.id
_entity.type
_entity.pdbx_description
1 polymer ?
#
loop_
_entity_poly.entity_id
_entity_poly.type
_entity_poly.pdbx_seq_one_letter_code
_entity_poly.pdbx_strand_id
1 'polypeptide(L)'
;MHAAPPPKRLRFALLVWAVVMAACADEEPGPQDVVLPFGTLQGQVVTAAQATFGDVTARVVWGSQDISAEVQSDGTFDVEVLDAVSGFGMLTIEPGPSEPVHPAWVLLSPGDVDGGRGTVVLAPKTWTAESGAYAGVEVPIDPELAADGRVMPSFWGFFFPFAQDGFLQTVTDNTEWAAAFRGWPEGSFPIPVALDRLGSNGGIAADDSVSFWEHVEMMEAALGWDAFEPTPLEDVRILGGTRRPADAIIVQLDTTVAIRGVGVINPPEMRTYSLSADARTWSGTNVQNISVVSADITYGIVRFENQEAFADRQLVIHELMHVLGAGHGCSWASVQTYCASLQSDVPTPPDVAHLAVMMEMRALELEHRSRWGLLASVFGHRVVTLGLTPVPGVSVQYGPASAPQDWIRSGGGVVLPEAKQVLSRFRRRDPR
;
A
#
# COMPACT_ATOMS: atom_id res chain seq x y z
N MET A 1 9.60 78.38 50.03
CA MET A 1 8.22 78.83 49.73
C MET A 1 7.50 77.67 49.01
N HIS A 2 6.16 77.64 49.03
CA HIS A 2 5.17 76.70 48.41
C HIS A 2 5.64 75.57 47.46
N ALA A 3 4.97 74.41 47.34
CA ALA A 3 3.96 73.66 48.11
C ALA A 3 3.80 72.24 47.45
N ALA A 4 3.11 71.27 48.08
CA ALA A 4 3.00 69.86 47.64
C ALA A 4 1.55 69.31 47.85
N PRO A 5 1.20 68.02 47.55
CA PRO A 5 1.90 66.93 46.83
C PRO A 5 1.19 66.66 45.46
N PRO A 6 0.56 65.51 45.03
CA PRO A 6 0.34 64.14 45.57
C PRO A 6 0.99 62.97 44.74
N PRO A 7 0.99 61.70 45.21
CA PRO A 7 1.73 60.58 44.57
C PRO A 7 0.89 59.39 44.02
N LYS A 8 1.54 58.52 43.19
CA LYS A 8 1.22 57.10 42.85
C LYS A 8 2.53 56.44 42.33
N ARG A 9 2.98 55.24 42.78
CA ARG A 9 2.63 53.86 42.33
C ARG A 9 2.94 53.62 40.82
N LEU A 10 3.54 52.52 40.34
CA LEU A 10 3.97 51.20 40.87
C LEU A 10 4.97 50.56 39.83
N ARG A 11 6.06 49.85 40.13
CA ARG A 11 6.21 48.38 40.41
C ARG A 11 7.73 48.12 40.60
N PHE A 12 8.20 47.53 41.71
CA PHE A 12 8.31 46.09 42.02
C PHE A 12 9.41 45.32 41.25
N ALA A 13 10.39 44.83 42.01
CA ALA A 13 11.45 43.93 41.54
C ALA A 13 11.13 42.48 41.92
N LEU A 14 11.50 41.51 41.08
CA LEU A 14 11.47 40.07 41.38
C LEU A 14 12.38 39.30 40.39
N LEU A 15 13.62 39.07 40.81
CA LEU A 15 14.63 38.21 40.19
C LEU A 15 15.57 37.76 41.33
N VAL A 16 16.25 36.60 41.18
CA VAL A 16 17.09 35.94 42.21
C VAL A 16 16.34 35.06 43.25
N TRP A 17 15.11 34.59 42.96
CA TRP A 17 14.45 33.53 43.77
C TRP A 17 13.73 32.45 42.93
N ALA A 18 14.40 31.96 41.89
CA ALA A 18 13.81 31.07 40.87
C ALA A 18 14.66 29.81 40.57
N VAL A 19 15.46 29.32 41.53
CA VAL A 19 16.38 28.16 41.32
C VAL A 19 16.27 27.07 42.39
N VAL A 20 15.79 27.36 43.62
CA VAL A 20 15.73 26.37 44.71
C VAL A 20 14.41 26.45 45.49
N MET A 21 13.30 26.05 44.84
CA MET A 21 12.11 25.46 45.49
C MET A 21 11.52 24.35 44.59
N ALA A 22 12.40 23.53 43.99
CA ALA A 22 11.99 22.33 43.25
C ALA A 22 11.81 21.16 44.25
N ALA A 23 10.77 21.24 45.08
CA ALA A 23 10.36 20.19 46.01
C ALA A 23 8.90 20.38 46.44
N CYS A 24 8.16 19.27 46.55
CA CYS A 24 6.83 19.18 47.16
C CYS A 24 5.70 19.98 46.48
N ALA A 25 5.39 19.59 45.24
CA ALA A 25 4.03 19.65 44.69
C ALA A 25 3.82 18.46 43.74
N ASP A 26 3.99 17.24 44.25
CA ASP A 26 3.65 16.00 43.55
C ASP A 26 2.12 15.81 43.54
N GLU A 27 1.41 16.71 42.85
CA GLU A 27 0.14 16.34 42.25
C GLU A 27 0.48 15.56 40.98
N GLU A 28 0.34 14.23 41.04
CA GLU A 28 0.07 13.47 39.82
C GLU A 28 -1.06 14.19 39.08
N PRO A 29 -1.03 14.30 37.73
CA PRO A 29 -2.17 14.83 37.00
C PRO A 29 -3.34 13.89 37.28
N GLY A 30 -4.23 14.33 38.19
CA GLY A 30 -5.43 13.59 38.57
C GLY A 30 -6.19 13.21 37.30
N PRO A 31 -6.85 12.03 37.28
CA PRO A 31 -7.32 11.40 36.06
C PRO A 31 -8.08 12.44 35.24
N GLN A 32 -7.50 12.83 34.10
CA GLN A 32 -8.21 13.64 33.14
C GLN A 32 -9.43 12.81 32.75
N ASP A 33 -10.63 13.33 33.03
CA ASP A 33 -11.85 12.76 32.47
C ASP A 33 -11.63 12.70 30.97
N VAL A 34 -11.40 11.49 30.45
CA VAL A 34 -11.14 11.29 29.03
C VAL A 34 -12.48 11.57 28.36
N VAL A 35 -12.64 12.79 27.87
CA VAL A 35 -13.84 13.23 27.15
C VAL A 35 -13.90 12.43 25.87
N LEU A 36 -14.55 11.27 25.96
CA LEU A 36 -14.84 10.41 24.84
C LEU A 36 -15.68 11.21 23.85
N PRO A 37 -15.20 11.39 22.60
CA PRO A 37 -15.85 12.30 21.66
C PRO A 37 -17.20 11.76 21.20
N PHE A 38 -18.08 12.69 20.86
CA PHE A 38 -19.39 12.53 20.22
C PHE A 38 -19.62 13.83 19.44
N GLY A 39 -20.39 13.79 18.36
CA GLY A 39 -20.43 14.88 17.38
C GLY A 39 -20.49 14.34 15.96
N THR A 40 -20.05 15.13 14.98
CA THR A 40 -20.25 14.82 13.57
C THR A 40 -19.01 14.15 12.97
N LEU A 41 -19.18 12.96 12.40
CA LEU A 41 -18.20 12.39 11.46
C LEU A 41 -18.44 13.02 10.07
N GLN A 42 -17.59 13.96 9.68
CA GLN A 42 -17.68 14.65 8.39
C GLN A 42 -16.86 13.92 7.32
N GLY A 43 -17.42 13.75 6.13
CA GLY A 43 -16.75 13.03 5.05
C GLY A 43 -17.03 13.55 3.64
N GLN A 44 -16.22 13.07 2.70
CA GLN A 44 -16.44 13.19 1.26
C GLN A 44 -16.01 11.91 0.54
N VAL A 45 -16.81 11.51 -0.44
CA VAL A 45 -16.55 10.43 -1.38
C VAL A 45 -16.05 11.04 -2.69
N VAL A 46 -14.97 10.50 -3.27
CA VAL A 46 -14.43 10.90 -4.58
C VAL A 46 -14.08 9.66 -5.40
N THR A 47 -14.07 9.77 -6.72
CA THR A 47 -13.81 8.65 -7.64
C THR A 47 -13.54 9.16 -9.05
N ALA A 48 -12.88 8.33 -9.87
CA ALA A 48 -12.70 8.56 -11.31
C ALA A 48 -13.94 8.19 -12.14
N ALA A 49 -14.88 7.41 -11.57
CA ALA A 49 -16.12 7.09 -12.27
C ALA A 49 -17.05 8.32 -12.33
N GLN A 50 -17.88 8.38 -13.37
CA GLN A 50 -19.00 9.34 -13.46
C GLN A 50 -20.15 8.92 -12.53
N ALA A 51 -19.90 8.95 -11.23
CA ALA A 51 -20.89 8.65 -10.19
C ALA A 51 -21.84 9.84 -9.97
N THR A 52 -23.04 9.54 -9.44
CA THR A 52 -24.00 10.57 -9.02
C THR A 52 -24.11 10.70 -7.51
N PHE A 53 -23.64 9.68 -6.78
CA PHE A 53 -23.76 9.50 -5.33
C PHE A 53 -25.21 9.48 -4.79
N GLY A 54 -26.22 9.50 -5.67
CA GLY A 54 -27.64 9.60 -5.31
C GLY A 54 -28.27 8.29 -4.82
N ASP A 55 -27.53 7.17 -4.90
CA ASP A 55 -27.87 5.89 -4.30
C ASP A 55 -26.65 5.38 -3.49
N VAL A 56 -26.10 6.20 -2.59
CA VAL A 56 -24.95 5.84 -1.74
C VAL A 56 -25.25 6.19 -0.28
N THR A 57 -25.03 5.22 0.61
CA THR A 57 -25.15 5.38 2.06
C THR A 57 -23.77 5.42 2.73
N ALA A 58 -23.56 6.38 3.64
CA ALA A 58 -22.45 6.34 4.59
C ALA A 58 -22.97 5.77 5.92
N ARG A 59 -22.35 4.72 6.45
CA ARG A 59 -22.80 4.01 7.64
C ARG A 59 -21.68 3.85 8.66
N VAL A 60 -21.96 4.18 9.91
CA VAL A 60 -21.03 4.10 11.05
C VAL A 60 -21.51 3.06 12.04
N VAL A 61 -20.63 2.12 12.38
CA VAL A 61 -20.85 1.15 13.47
C VAL A 61 -19.78 1.36 14.54
N TRP A 62 -20.18 1.75 15.75
CA TRP A 62 -19.25 2.06 16.84
C TRP A 62 -19.83 1.72 18.21
N GLY A 63 -19.28 0.69 18.86
CA GLY A 63 -19.80 0.18 20.13
C GLY A 63 -21.20 -0.42 19.95
N SER A 64 -22.22 0.24 20.50
CA SER A 64 -23.64 -0.10 20.32
C SER A 64 -24.36 0.75 19.26
N GLN A 65 -23.68 1.72 18.65
CA GLN A 65 -24.24 2.59 17.63
C GLN A 65 -24.13 1.92 16.24
N ASP A 66 -25.20 1.95 15.47
CA ASP A 66 -25.27 1.57 14.05
C ASP A 66 -26.15 2.64 13.38
N ILE A 67 -25.51 3.59 12.69
CA ILE A 67 -26.09 4.87 12.26
C ILE A 67 -25.74 5.09 10.79
N SER A 68 -26.66 5.62 9.99
CA SER A 68 -26.42 5.94 8.58
C SER A 68 -26.86 7.34 8.19
N ALA A 69 -26.23 7.87 7.15
CA ALA A 69 -26.61 9.07 6.42
C ALA A 69 -26.55 8.83 4.90
N GLU A 70 -27.35 9.56 4.15
CA GLU A 70 -27.25 9.62 2.68
C GLU A 70 -26.00 10.42 2.29
N VAL A 71 -25.28 9.98 1.26
CA VAL A 71 -24.23 10.79 0.65
C VAL A 71 -24.87 11.78 -0.32
N GLN A 72 -24.45 13.04 -0.28
CA GLN A 72 -24.95 14.10 -1.15
C GLN A 72 -24.34 13.99 -2.56
N SER A 73 -24.97 14.63 -3.55
CA SER A 73 -24.54 14.59 -4.95
C SER A 73 -23.21 15.29 -5.27
N ASP A 74 -22.58 15.96 -4.29
CA ASP A 74 -21.19 16.45 -4.34
C ASP A 74 -20.18 15.50 -3.66
N GLY A 75 -20.65 14.31 -3.28
CA GLY A 75 -19.92 13.29 -2.54
C GLY A 75 -19.86 13.52 -1.02
N THR A 76 -20.37 14.63 -0.48
CA THR A 76 -20.23 14.92 0.96
C THR A 76 -21.26 14.18 1.82
N PHE A 77 -20.86 13.85 3.06
CA PHE A 77 -21.76 13.28 4.06
C PHE A 77 -21.37 13.74 5.46
N ASP A 78 -22.35 13.73 6.36
CA ASP A 78 -22.20 14.03 7.79
C ASP A 78 -22.98 12.96 8.57
N VAL A 79 -22.30 12.18 9.42
CA VAL A 79 -22.94 11.17 10.28
C VAL A 79 -22.82 11.58 11.75
N GLU A 80 -23.97 11.77 12.40
CA GLU A 80 -24.04 12.13 13.83
C GLU A 80 -23.73 10.92 14.72
N VAL A 81 -22.63 10.99 15.46
CA VAL A 81 -22.25 10.03 16.50
C VAL A 81 -22.83 10.53 17.84
N LEU A 82 -23.93 9.90 18.26
CA LEU A 82 -24.81 10.37 19.32
C LEU A 82 -24.29 10.08 20.73
N ASP A 83 -23.69 8.91 20.93
CA ASP A 83 -23.09 8.48 22.20
C ASP A 83 -21.56 8.58 22.16
N ALA A 84 -20.96 8.86 23.31
CA ALA A 84 -19.52 9.08 23.47
C ALA A 84 -18.68 7.81 23.16
N VAL A 85 -17.79 7.89 22.16
CA VAL A 85 -17.07 6.72 21.62
C VAL A 85 -15.66 6.53 22.18
N SER A 86 -15.25 5.26 22.23
CA SER A 86 -13.88 4.83 22.57
C SER A 86 -13.45 3.66 21.69
N GLY A 87 -12.14 3.33 21.69
CA GLY A 87 -11.59 2.33 20.79
C GLY A 87 -11.75 2.72 19.32
N PHE A 88 -12.00 1.75 18.45
CA PHE A 88 -12.18 1.97 17.01
C PHE A 88 -13.61 1.72 16.57
N GLY A 89 -14.07 2.54 15.62
CA GLY A 89 -15.33 2.36 14.91
C GLY A 89 -15.10 1.87 13.47
N MET A 90 -16.19 1.58 12.79
CA MET A 90 -16.21 1.25 11.36
C MET A 90 -17.02 2.30 10.61
N LEU A 91 -16.50 2.78 9.48
CA LEU A 91 -17.27 3.46 8.44
C LEU A 91 -17.34 2.52 7.23
N THR A 92 -18.54 2.26 6.72
CA THR A 92 -18.76 1.73 5.37
C THR A 92 -19.36 2.81 4.48
N ILE A 93 -18.86 2.89 3.25
CA ILE A 93 -19.54 3.57 2.15
C ILE A 93 -20.18 2.48 1.32
N GLU A 94 -21.50 2.53 1.16
CA GLU A 94 -22.34 1.47 0.61
C GLU A 94 -23.08 2.01 -0.64
N PRO A 95 -22.48 1.93 -1.84
CA PRO A 95 -23.12 2.29 -3.11
C PRO A 95 -24.11 1.23 -3.55
N GLY A 96 -25.29 1.67 -3.97
CA GLY A 96 -26.34 0.83 -4.50
C GLY A 96 -26.03 0.25 -5.89
N PRO A 97 -26.97 -0.53 -6.45
CA PRO A 97 -26.71 -1.35 -7.64
C PRO A 97 -26.31 -0.53 -8.88
N SER A 98 -26.84 0.68 -9.03
CA SER A 98 -26.63 1.55 -10.20
C SER A 98 -25.39 2.45 -10.11
N GLU A 99 -24.81 2.66 -8.94
CA GLU A 99 -23.64 3.56 -8.82
C GLU A 99 -22.38 2.87 -9.37
N PRO A 100 -21.56 3.53 -10.20
CA PRO A 100 -20.47 2.91 -10.96
C PRO A 100 -19.20 2.63 -10.14
N VAL A 101 -19.31 2.55 -8.81
CA VAL A 101 -18.20 2.48 -7.85
C VAL A 101 -18.35 1.32 -6.87
N HIS A 102 -17.22 0.76 -6.43
CA HIS A 102 -17.19 -0.23 -5.36
C HIS A 102 -17.40 0.40 -3.98
N PRO A 103 -18.01 -0.32 -3.02
CA PRO A 103 -18.09 0.12 -1.63
C PRO A 103 -16.70 0.30 -1.01
N ALA A 104 -16.63 1.07 0.07
CA ALA A 104 -15.43 1.20 0.89
C ALA A 104 -15.68 0.77 2.34
N TRP A 105 -14.62 0.30 2.99
CA TRP A 105 -14.56 0.05 4.42
C TRP A 105 -13.37 0.82 5.00
N VAL A 106 -13.62 1.52 6.10
CA VAL A 106 -12.70 2.43 6.77
C VAL A 106 -12.75 2.16 8.27
N LEU A 107 -11.58 2.08 8.91
CA LEU A 107 -11.50 2.10 10.37
C LEU A 107 -11.48 3.54 10.89
N LEU A 108 -12.35 3.83 11.84
CA LEU A 108 -12.44 5.11 12.54
C LEU A 108 -11.72 5.06 13.89
N SER A 109 -11.07 6.15 14.24
CA SER A 109 -10.45 6.43 15.53
C SER A 109 -11.15 7.62 16.21
N PRO A 110 -11.12 7.78 17.54
CA PRO A 110 -11.93 8.81 18.23
C PRO A 110 -11.64 10.25 17.75
N GLY A 111 -10.42 10.52 17.28
CA GLY A 111 -10.04 11.83 16.70
C GLY A 111 -10.62 12.13 15.32
N ASP A 112 -11.44 11.23 14.76
CA ASP A 112 -12.13 11.42 13.47
C ASP A 112 -13.54 12.03 13.65
N VAL A 113 -14.12 11.96 14.85
CA VAL A 113 -15.33 12.69 15.23
C VAL A 113 -14.95 14.15 15.55
N ASP A 114 -15.62 15.11 14.92
CA ASP A 114 -15.25 16.55 14.92
C ASP A 114 -13.81 16.86 14.46
N GLY A 115 -13.06 15.87 13.95
CA GLY A 115 -11.68 16.01 13.46
C GLY A 115 -11.53 16.77 12.13
N GLY A 116 -12.66 17.23 11.57
CA GLY A 116 -12.77 17.78 10.23
C GLY A 116 -13.04 16.71 9.17
N ARG A 117 -13.31 17.17 7.94
CA ARG A 117 -13.72 16.31 6.83
C ARG A 117 -12.59 15.39 6.35
N GLY A 118 -12.83 14.07 6.40
CA GLY A 118 -11.99 13.07 5.75
C GLY A 118 -12.48 12.73 4.33
N THR A 119 -11.58 12.32 3.43
CA THR A 119 -11.92 11.91 2.07
C THR A 119 -11.73 10.41 1.89
N VAL A 120 -12.67 9.74 1.21
CA VAL A 120 -12.61 8.34 0.78
C VAL A 120 -12.59 8.28 -0.75
N VAL A 121 -11.55 7.69 -1.35
CA VAL A 121 -11.48 7.45 -2.81
C VAL A 121 -12.05 6.07 -3.12
N LEU A 122 -13.04 5.99 -4.01
CA LEU A 122 -13.65 4.72 -4.42
C LEU A 122 -13.15 4.24 -5.78
N ALA A 123 -12.87 2.94 -5.87
CA ALA A 123 -12.55 2.27 -7.13
C ALA A 123 -13.79 2.21 -8.05
N PRO A 124 -13.63 2.44 -9.36
CA PRO A 124 -14.71 2.24 -10.33
C PRO A 124 -15.02 0.74 -10.48
N LYS A 125 -16.25 0.39 -10.88
CA LYS A 125 -16.68 -1.00 -11.17
C LYS A 125 -16.21 -1.48 -12.55
N THR A 126 -16.02 -0.58 -13.51
CA THR A 126 -15.43 -0.85 -14.82
C THR A 126 -14.41 0.23 -15.16
N TRP A 127 -13.44 -0.12 -16.00
CA TRP A 127 -12.50 0.83 -16.59
C TRP A 127 -12.50 0.65 -18.10
N THR A 128 -12.49 1.74 -18.86
CA THR A 128 -12.27 1.70 -20.31
C THR A 128 -10.85 2.18 -20.58
N ALA A 129 -10.02 1.37 -21.21
CA ALA A 129 -8.69 1.82 -21.61
C ALA A 129 -8.83 2.92 -22.68
N GLU A 130 -8.26 4.10 -22.43
CA GLU A 130 -8.43 5.26 -23.32
C GLU A 130 -7.53 5.20 -24.57
N SER A 131 -6.41 4.48 -24.46
CA SER A 131 -5.33 4.44 -25.44
C SER A 131 -4.69 3.04 -25.55
N GLY A 132 -3.61 2.93 -26.33
CA GLY A 132 -2.85 1.68 -26.50
C GLY A 132 -3.55 0.59 -27.32
N ALA A 133 -3.00 -0.62 -27.28
CA ALA A 133 -3.51 -1.79 -28.00
C ALA A 133 -4.94 -2.19 -27.59
N TYR A 134 -5.43 -1.67 -26.45
CA TYR A 134 -6.73 -1.98 -25.87
C TYR A 134 -7.69 -0.77 -25.83
N ALA A 135 -7.40 0.31 -26.56
CA ALA A 135 -8.23 1.50 -26.61
C ALA A 135 -9.72 1.17 -26.90
N GLY A 136 -10.61 1.61 -26.02
CA GLY A 136 -12.05 1.34 -26.08
C GLY A 136 -12.49 -0.04 -25.55
N VAL A 137 -11.59 -0.86 -25.00
CA VAL A 137 -11.95 -2.09 -24.28
C VAL A 137 -12.39 -1.73 -22.87
N GLU A 138 -13.65 -2.04 -22.55
CA GLU A 138 -14.17 -2.02 -21.18
C GLU A 138 -13.73 -3.30 -20.44
N VAL A 139 -13.21 -3.12 -19.23
CA VAL A 139 -12.73 -4.19 -18.34
C VAL A 139 -13.41 -4.06 -16.98
N PRO A 140 -14.04 -5.13 -16.46
CA PRO A 140 -14.52 -5.16 -15.08
C PRO A 140 -13.36 -5.06 -14.10
N ILE A 141 -13.48 -4.16 -13.14
CA ILE A 141 -12.52 -3.97 -12.05
C ILE A 141 -13.04 -4.75 -10.85
N ASP A 142 -12.24 -5.68 -10.33
CA ASP A 142 -12.61 -6.52 -9.20
C ASP A 142 -11.54 -6.40 -8.08
N PRO A 143 -11.81 -5.63 -7.01
CA PRO A 143 -10.89 -5.43 -5.91
C PRO A 143 -10.51 -6.70 -5.14
N GLU A 144 -11.32 -7.77 -5.18
CA GLU A 144 -11.00 -9.06 -4.53
C GLU A 144 -10.10 -9.90 -5.44
N LEU A 145 -10.32 -9.90 -6.76
CA LEU A 145 -9.41 -10.57 -7.71
C LEU A 145 -8.06 -9.85 -7.80
N ALA A 146 -8.03 -8.51 -7.74
CA ALA A 146 -6.79 -7.76 -7.65
C ALA A 146 -6.09 -7.92 -6.28
N ALA A 147 -6.78 -8.51 -5.29
CA ALA A 147 -6.28 -8.84 -3.95
C ALA A 147 -6.06 -10.36 -3.71
N ASP A 148 -6.00 -11.16 -4.77
CA ASP A 148 -6.12 -12.62 -4.72
C ASP A 148 -4.87 -13.37 -4.23
N GLY A 149 -4.55 -13.23 -2.94
CA GLY A 149 -3.50 -13.97 -2.24
C GLY A 149 -3.76 -15.47 -2.02
N ARG A 150 -4.71 -16.10 -2.76
CA ARG A 150 -5.10 -17.51 -2.52
C ARG A 150 -4.01 -18.54 -2.83
N VAL A 151 -2.98 -18.19 -3.61
CA VAL A 151 -1.89 -19.13 -3.95
C VAL A 151 -0.65 -18.94 -3.08
N MET A 152 -0.30 -17.70 -2.72
CA MET A 152 0.67 -17.37 -1.66
C MET A 152 0.35 -15.99 -1.04
N PRO A 153 0.50 -15.80 0.29
CA PRO A 153 0.05 -14.57 0.96
C PRO A 153 0.68 -13.26 0.45
N SER A 154 1.90 -13.27 -0.07
CA SER A 154 2.61 -12.09 -0.57
C SER A 154 2.41 -11.79 -2.07
N PHE A 155 1.44 -12.46 -2.72
CA PHE A 155 1.20 -12.39 -4.17
C PHE A 155 -0.21 -11.84 -4.41
N TRP A 156 -0.30 -10.54 -4.70
CA TRP A 156 -1.53 -9.78 -4.96
C TRP A 156 -1.36 -9.05 -6.31
N GLY A 157 -2.43 -8.69 -7.02
CA GLY A 157 -2.35 -8.03 -8.33
C GLY A 157 -1.72 -6.62 -8.31
N PHE A 158 -1.68 -5.98 -7.14
CA PHE A 158 -0.86 -4.81 -6.85
C PHE A 158 0.33 -5.19 -5.95
N PHE A 159 1.36 -4.34 -5.85
CA PHE A 159 2.54 -4.68 -5.04
C PHE A 159 2.29 -4.51 -3.53
N PHE A 160 1.73 -5.55 -2.89
CA PHE A 160 1.58 -5.71 -1.44
C PHE A 160 2.81 -6.46 -0.82
N PRO A 161 3.79 -5.76 -0.19
CA PRO A 161 4.88 -6.42 0.52
C PRO A 161 4.41 -6.89 1.91
N PHE A 162 4.37 -8.20 2.13
CA PHE A 162 4.23 -8.74 3.50
C PHE A 162 5.52 -8.48 4.29
N ALA A 163 5.46 -7.55 5.24
CA ALA A 163 6.60 -7.08 6.00
C ALA A 163 6.95 -7.98 7.20
N GLN A 164 7.45 -9.20 6.94
CA GLN A 164 8.22 -10.00 7.91
C GLN A 164 9.55 -10.45 7.29
N ASP A 165 10.57 -9.58 7.38
CA ASP A 165 12.00 -9.86 7.11
C ASP A 165 12.31 -10.83 5.95
N GLY A 166 11.86 -10.48 4.75
CA GLY A 166 12.32 -11.08 3.49
C GLY A 166 11.31 -11.95 2.76
N PHE A 167 11.57 -12.16 1.47
CA PHE A 167 10.61 -12.62 0.45
C PHE A 167 10.07 -14.06 0.62
N LEU A 168 10.53 -14.81 1.64
CA LEU A 168 10.20 -16.22 1.89
C LEU A 168 10.23 -16.54 3.40
N GLN A 169 9.43 -15.85 4.21
CA GLN A 169 9.19 -16.27 5.60
C GLN A 169 7.88 -17.05 5.75
N THR A 170 7.98 -18.21 6.39
CA THR A 170 6.82 -18.95 6.88
C THR A 170 6.10 -18.08 7.90
N VAL A 171 4.85 -17.69 7.62
CA VAL A 171 4.04 -16.81 8.48
C VAL A 171 3.71 -17.52 9.79
N THR A 172 4.64 -17.40 10.75
CA THR A 172 4.59 -18.07 12.06
C THR A 172 3.91 -17.22 13.13
N ASP A 173 3.79 -15.92 12.89
CA ASP A 173 3.05 -15.00 13.72
C ASP A 173 2.23 -14.06 12.81
N ASN A 174 0.89 -14.05 12.99
CA ASN A 174 -0.05 -13.21 12.24
C ASN A 174 -0.38 -11.89 12.97
N THR A 175 0.35 -11.56 14.05
CA THR A 175 0.03 -10.40 14.88
C THR A 175 0.36 -9.06 14.23
N GLU A 176 1.20 -9.03 13.20
CA GLU A 176 1.44 -7.83 12.40
C GLU A 176 1.00 -8.04 10.96
N TRP A 177 0.04 -7.23 10.52
CA TRP A 177 -0.51 -7.23 9.17
C TRP A 177 -0.20 -5.90 8.48
N ALA A 178 0.26 -5.96 7.23
CA ALA A 178 0.58 -4.78 6.45
C ALA A 178 0.07 -4.93 5.01
N ALA A 179 -0.69 -3.94 4.55
CA ALA A 179 -1.00 -3.73 3.15
C ALA A 179 -0.38 -2.40 2.71
N ALA A 180 0.49 -2.45 1.70
CA ALA A 180 0.94 -1.25 1.01
C ALA A 180 0.39 -1.24 -0.42
N PHE A 181 -0.18 -0.12 -0.80
CA PHE A 181 -0.48 0.29 -2.17
C PHE A 181 0.58 1.31 -2.58
N ARG A 182 1.21 1.11 -3.74
CA ARG A 182 2.31 1.95 -4.22
C ARG A 182 2.20 2.20 -5.71
N GLY A 183 2.27 3.47 -6.09
CA GLY A 183 2.32 3.95 -7.46
C GLY A 183 3.20 5.21 -7.54
N TRP A 184 3.66 5.55 -8.74
CA TRP A 184 4.35 6.81 -8.97
C TRP A 184 3.34 7.97 -8.97
N PRO A 185 3.73 9.18 -8.49
CA PRO A 185 2.96 10.40 -8.72
C PRO A 185 2.81 10.68 -10.23
N GLU A 186 1.69 11.30 -10.63
CA GLU A 186 1.41 11.68 -12.03
C GLU A 186 2.58 12.46 -12.67
N GLY A 187 3.12 13.45 -11.95
CA GLY A 187 4.25 14.27 -12.39
C GLY A 187 5.61 13.58 -12.41
N SER A 188 5.68 12.26 -12.24
CA SER A 188 6.90 11.44 -12.41
C SER A 188 6.97 10.72 -13.76
N PHE A 189 5.96 10.83 -14.63
CA PHE A 189 5.94 10.20 -15.96
C PHE A 189 6.38 11.17 -17.08
N PRO A 190 7.12 10.70 -18.10
CA PRO A 190 7.77 9.38 -18.19
C PRO A 190 8.92 9.25 -17.18
N ILE A 191 9.08 8.06 -16.59
CA ILE A 191 10.04 7.84 -15.51
C ILE A 191 11.45 7.64 -16.10
N PRO A 192 12.49 8.38 -15.66
CA PRO A 192 13.87 8.18 -16.11
C PRO A 192 14.38 6.76 -15.84
N VAL A 193 14.86 6.04 -16.87
CA VAL A 193 15.43 4.70 -16.74
C VAL A 193 16.88 4.66 -17.25
N ALA A 194 17.81 4.21 -16.40
CA ALA A 194 19.23 4.06 -16.76
C ALA A 194 19.72 2.61 -16.64
N LEU A 195 20.44 2.14 -17.67
CA LEU A 195 21.15 0.85 -17.64
C LEU A 195 22.50 1.01 -16.94
N ASP A 196 22.60 0.56 -15.68
CA ASP A 196 23.81 0.73 -14.85
C ASP A 196 24.87 -0.32 -15.18
N ARG A 197 25.57 -0.07 -16.30
CA ARG A 197 26.74 -0.82 -16.76
C ARG A 197 27.92 -0.82 -15.77
N LEU A 198 27.95 0.10 -14.80
CA LEU A 198 29.03 0.24 -13.82
C LEU A 198 28.73 -0.44 -12.47
N GLY A 199 27.47 -0.76 -12.20
CA GLY A 199 27.02 -1.51 -11.01
C GLY A 199 26.67 -2.96 -11.34
N SER A 200 26.43 -3.25 -12.62
CA SER A 200 26.31 -4.61 -13.15
C SER A 200 27.60 -5.40 -12.97
N ASN A 201 27.47 -6.70 -12.67
CA ASN A 201 28.59 -7.66 -12.67
C ASN A 201 28.62 -8.54 -13.94
N GLY A 202 27.57 -8.49 -14.77
CA GLY A 202 27.60 -8.86 -16.18
C GLY A 202 27.83 -7.65 -17.10
N GLY A 203 28.16 -7.88 -18.37
CA GLY A 203 28.31 -6.82 -19.37
C GLY A 203 27.01 -6.58 -20.14
N ILE A 204 26.55 -5.32 -20.20
CA ILE A 204 25.42 -4.90 -21.05
C ILE A 204 26.00 -4.11 -22.24
N ALA A 205 25.91 -4.67 -23.44
CA ALA A 205 26.44 -4.08 -24.68
C ALA A 205 25.52 -2.96 -25.22
N ALA A 206 25.73 -2.59 -26.49
CA ALA A 206 24.81 -1.73 -27.23
C ALA A 206 23.56 -2.51 -27.67
N ASP A 207 23.74 -3.70 -28.25
CA ASP A 207 22.67 -4.51 -28.81
C ASP A 207 21.66 -4.98 -27.72
N ASP A 208 22.15 -5.36 -26.53
CA ASP A 208 21.30 -5.66 -25.36
C ASP A 208 20.43 -4.44 -24.98
N SER A 209 21.02 -3.23 -25.07
CA SER A 209 20.32 -1.99 -24.78
C SER A 209 19.21 -1.72 -25.79
N VAL A 210 19.40 -2.07 -27.07
CA VAL A 210 18.36 -1.93 -28.10
C VAL A 210 17.23 -2.92 -27.83
N SER A 211 17.54 -4.20 -27.60
CA SER A 211 16.52 -5.22 -27.30
C SER A 211 15.73 -4.91 -26.03
N PHE A 212 16.36 -4.34 -24.98
CA PHE A 212 15.64 -3.86 -23.80
C PHE A 212 14.61 -2.77 -24.15
N TRP A 213 14.96 -1.79 -24.97
CA TRP A 213 14.03 -0.74 -25.38
C TRP A 213 12.95 -1.25 -26.35
N GLU A 214 13.26 -2.23 -27.22
CA GLU A 214 12.22 -2.93 -28.01
C GLU A 214 11.19 -3.66 -27.11
N HIS A 215 11.60 -4.18 -25.94
CA HIS A 215 10.67 -4.75 -24.95
C HIS A 215 9.85 -3.69 -24.20
N VAL A 216 10.44 -2.52 -23.94
CA VAL A 216 9.73 -1.35 -23.38
C VAL A 216 8.66 -0.86 -24.36
N GLU A 217 9.01 -0.64 -25.63
CA GLU A 217 8.07 -0.21 -26.68
C GLU A 217 6.88 -1.18 -26.82
N MET A 218 7.11 -2.50 -26.70
CA MET A 218 6.03 -3.50 -26.70
C MET A 218 5.12 -3.42 -25.47
N MET A 219 5.65 -3.05 -24.30
CA MET A 219 4.85 -2.83 -23.09
C MET A 219 4.05 -1.54 -23.20
N GLU A 220 4.68 -0.42 -23.57
CA GLU A 220 4.05 0.89 -23.66
C GLU A 220 2.98 0.93 -24.75
N ALA A 221 3.18 0.23 -25.87
CA ALA A 221 2.13 0.01 -26.87
C ALA A 221 0.91 -0.76 -26.33
N ALA A 222 1.08 -1.63 -25.33
CA ALA A 222 -0.03 -2.32 -24.67
C ALA A 222 -0.71 -1.45 -23.60
N LEU A 223 0.08 -0.74 -22.77
CA LEU A 223 -0.41 0.21 -21.75
C LEU A 223 -1.19 1.37 -22.39
N GLY A 224 -0.61 1.99 -23.42
CA GLY A 224 -1.15 3.15 -24.13
C GLY A 224 -0.59 4.51 -23.72
N TRP A 225 0.49 4.53 -22.94
CA TRP A 225 1.21 5.75 -22.56
C TRP A 225 2.73 5.50 -22.48
N ASP A 226 3.50 6.56 -22.68
CA ASP A 226 4.95 6.55 -22.51
C ASP A 226 5.25 6.50 -21.00
N ALA A 227 5.72 5.36 -20.51
CA ALA A 227 5.95 5.11 -19.08
C ALA A 227 7.40 5.43 -18.67
N PHE A 228 8.35 5.30 -19.59
CA PHE A 228 9.79 5.32 -19.33
C PHE A 228 10.58 6.21 -20.31
N GLU A 229 11.58 6.95 -19.82
CA GLU A 229 12.50 7.75 -20.66
C GLU A 229 13.95 7.20 -20.61
N PRO A 230 14.59 6.91 -21.76
CA PRO A 230 15.97 6.43 -21.81
C PRO A 230 16.98 7.49 -21.33
N THR A 231 17.47 7.31 -20.11
CA THR A 231 18.29 8.32 -19.41
C THR A 231 19.73 7.84 -19.20
N PRO A 232 20.77 8.66 -19.48
CA PRO A 232 22.15 8.35 -19.13
C PRO A 232 22.36 8.20 -17.61
N LEU A 233 23.22 7.28 -17.19
CA LEU A 233 23.45 7.02 -15.76
C LEU A 233 24.09 8.22 -15.05
N GLU A 234 24.87 9.02 -15.78
CA GLU A 234 25.48 10.27 -15.33
C GLU A 234 24.46 11.38 -15.01
N ASP A 235 23.27 11.34 -15.63
CA ASP A 235 22.18 12.29 -15.38
C ASP A 235 21.23 11.80 -14.27
N VAL A 236 21.18 10.47 -13.99
CA VAL A 236 20.41 9.91 -12.88
C VAL A 236 21.06 10.24 -11.52
N ARG A 237 20.32 10.98 -10.69
CA ARG A 237 20.77 11.37 -9.35
C ARG A 237 20.86 10.18 -8.40
N ILE A 238 22.07 9.72 -8.11
CA ILE A 238 22.32 8.64 -7.16
C ILE A 238 22.32 9.14 -5.70
N LEU A 239 21.48 8.53 -4.86
CA LEU A 239 21.47 8.70 -3.41
C LEU A 239 22.56 7.84 -2.73
N GLY A 240 23.15 8.39 -1.68
CA GLY A 240 24.49 8.03 -1.21
C GLY A 240 24.71 6.56 -0.80
N GLY A 241 25.93 6.08 -1.05
CA GLY A 241 26.50 4.84 -0.50
C GLY A 241 25.90 3.52 -0.97
N THR A 242 24.70 3.51 -1.56
CA THR A 242 23.92 2.28 -1.81
C THR A 242 23.36 2.16 -3.23
N ARG A 243 23.82 3.01 -4.18
CA ARG A 243 23.35 3.06 -5.58
C ARG A 243 21.81 3.06 -5.72
N ARG A 244 21.13 3.83 -4.88
CA ARG A 244 19.68 4.07 -5.04
C ARG A 244 19.50 5.25 -6.00
N PRO A 245 18.62 5.17 -7.01
CA PRO A 245 18.19 6.36 -7.73
C PRO A 245 17.43 7.32 -6.81
N ALA A 246 17.27 8.56 -7.26
CA ALA A 246 16.17 9.43 -6.86
C ALA A 246 15.32 9.68 -8.11
N ASP A 247 14.01 9.51 -7.98
CA ASP A 247 12.99 9.87 -8.96
C ASP A 247 13.21 9.20 -10.34
N ALA A 248 13.75 7.97 -10.31
CA ALA A 248 14.23 7.21 -11.47
C ALA A 248 14.28 5.69 -11.22
N ILE A 249 14.50 4.91 -12.29
CA ILE A 249 14.73 3.46 -12.27
C ILE A 249 16.15 3.15 -12.75
N ILE A 250 16.81 2.18 -12.09
CA ILE A 250 18.09 1.63 -12.53
C ILE A 250 17.94 0.15 -12.89
N VAL A 251 18.50 -0.27 -14.02
CA VAL A 251 18.50 -1.66 -14.50
C VAL A 251 19.93 -2.21 -14.47
N GLN A 252 20.12 -3.42 -13.92
CA GLN A 252 21.44 -4.06 -13.72
C GLN A 252 21.46 -5.54 -14.14
N LEU A 253 22.62 -6.03 -14.58
CA LEU A 253 22.94 -7.46 -14.59
C LEU A 253 23.61 -7.84 -13.25
N ASP A 254 22.98 -8.70 -12.47
CA ASP A 254 23.48 -9.14 -11.17
C ASP A 254 23.41 -10.66 -10.96
N THR A 255 24.50 -11.34 -11.32
CA THR A 255 24.73 -12.79 -11.10
C THR A 255 24.71 -13.23 -9.62
N THR A 256 24.44 -12.33 -8.67
CA THR A 256 24.25 -12.67 -7.25
C THR A 256 22.80 -12.72 -6.79
N VAL A 257 21.82 -12.32 -7.63
CA VAL A 257 20.41 -12.61 -7.34
C VAL A 257 20.11 -14.10 -7.55
N ALA A 258 19.26 -14.67 -6.70
CA ALA A 258 18.95 -16.11 -6.68
C ALA A 258 17.74 -16.51 -7.55
N ILE A 259 17.29 -15.60 -8.41
CA ILE A 259 16.10 -15.68 -9.27
C ILE A 259 16.36 -14.87 -10.55
N ARG A 260 15.72 -15.27 -11.67
CA ARG A 260 16.04 -14.74 -13.01
C ARG A 260 15.93 -13.22 -13.13
N GLY A 261 14.93 -12.63 -12.49
CA GLY A 261 14.68 -11.20 -12.43
C GLY A 261 14.23 -10.77 -11.03
N VAL A 262 14.38 -9.48 -10.71
CA VAL A 262 13.75 -8.84 -9.55
C VAL A 262 13.65 -7.31 -9.71
N GLY A 263 12.42 -6.80 -9.72
CA GLY A 263 12.06 -5.39 -9.57
C GLY A 263 11.86 -4.99 -8.11
N VAL A 264 12.60 -3.99 -7.63
CA VAL A 264 12.55 -3.51 -6.24
C VAL A 264 12.29 -2.00 -6.20
N ILE A 265 11.13 -1.62 -5.67
CA ILE A 265 10.77 -0.21 -5.39
C ILE A 265 11.11 0.20 -3.95
N ASN A 266 11.22 1.51 -3.70
CA ASN A 266 11.51 2.07 -2.38
C ASN A 266 10.63 1.47 -1.26
N PRO A 267 11.19 1.25 -0.06
CA PRO A 267 10.37 0.87 1.10
C PRO A 267 9.34 1.98 1.35
N PRO A 268 8.09 1.63 1.74
CA PRO A 268 7.09 2.63 2.08
C PRO A 268 7.56 3.44 3.30
N GLU A 269 7.34 4.76 3.28
CA GLU A 269 7.41 5.55 4.50
C GLU A 269 6.21 5.20 5.39
N MET A 270 6.39 4.19 6.24
CA MET A 270 5.31 3.68 7.09
C MET A 270 4.87 4.74 8.10
N ARG A 271 3.74 5.39 7.81
CA ARG A 271 2.87 5.95 8.84
C ARG A 271 2.19 4.78 9.55
N THR A 272 2.90 4.19 10.51
CA THR A 272 2.44 3.02 11.26
C THR A 272 1.18 3.35 12.06
N TYR A 273 0.02 2.95 11.53
CA TYR A 273 -1.19 2.81 12.33
C TYR A 273 -1.07 1.53 13.17
N SER A 274 -0.46 1.64 14.36
CA SER A 274 -0.25 0.51 15.26
C SER A 274 -1.55 0.09 15.94
N LEU A 275 -2.40 -0.60 15.18
CA LEU A 275 -3.76 -0.97 15.56
C LEU A 275 -3.80 -2.21 16.47
N SER A 276 -3.46 -1.99 17.74
CA SER A 276 -3.71 -2.91 18.85
C SER A 276 -5.20 -3.00 19.17
N ALA A 277 -5.93 -3.72 18.31
CA ALA A 277 -7.21 -4.30 18.65
C ALA A 277 -6.96 -5.68 19.28
N ASP A 278 -7.75 -6.08 20.29
CA ASP A 278 -7.77 -7.47 20.75
C ASP A 278 -8.63 -8.30 19.75
N ALA A 279 -8.10 -8.48 18.53
CA ALA A 279 -8.83 -8.91 17.32
C ALA A 279 -9.39 -10.35 17.35
N ARG A 280 -9.46 -10.98 18.53
CA ARG A 280 -10.08 -12.30 18.77
C ARG A 280 -11.53 -12.39 18.29
N THR A 281 -12.21 -11.24 18.16
CA THR A 281 -13.58 -11.11 17.64
C THR A 281 -13.67 -11.11 16.11
N TRP A 282 -12.57 -10.88 15.38
CA TRP A 282 -12.52 -10.85 13.91
C TRP A 282 -11.93 -12.17 13.39
N SER A 283 -12.79 -13.03 12.84
CA SER A 283 -12.50 -14.38 12.29
C SER A 283 -11.69 -15.35 13.19
N GLY A 284 -11.40 -15.00 14.44
CA GLY A 284 -10.50 -15.75 15.32
C GLY A 284 -9.01 -15.55 14.99
N THR A 285 -8.65 -14.53 14.22
CA THR A 285 -7.26 -14.23 13.84
C THR A 285 -6.67 -13.18 14.78
N ASN A 286 -5.60 -13.53 15.51
CA ASN A 286 -4.99 -12.63 16.48
C ASN A 286 -4.08 -11.60 15.79
N VAL A 287 -4.66 -10.50 15.29
CA VAL A 287 -3.94 -9.35 14.71
C VAL A 287 -3.79 -8.24 15.75
N GLN A 288 -2.57 -7.82 16.05
CA GLN A 288 -2.20 -6.77 17.03
C GLN A 288 -1.73 -5.46 16.37
N ASN A 289 -1.48 -5.46 15.06
CA ASN A 289 -1.14 -4.28 14.25
C ASN A 289 -1.70 -4.45 12.83
N ILE A 290 -2.38 -3.43 12.30
CA ILE A 290 -2.87 -3.36 10.91
C ILE A 290 -2.33 -2.08 10.27
N SER A 291 -1.25 -2.17 9.50
CA SER A 291 -0.71 -1.04 8.74
C SER A 291 -1.33 -1.01 7.34
N VAL A 292 -2.27 -0.09 7.11
CA VAL A 292 -2.79 0.25 5.78
C VAL A 292 -2.01 1.47 5.29
N VAL A 293 -1.29 1.34 4.17
CA VAL A 293 -0.39 2.39 3.66
C VAL A 293 -0.61 2.60 2.16
N SER A 294 -0.92 3.83 1.76
CA SER A 294 -0.73 4.30 0.39
C SER A 294 0.51 5.18 0.35
N ALA A 295 1.50 4.83 -0.48
CA ALA A 295 2.81 5.52 -0.51
C ALA A 295 3.33 5.68 -1.94
N ASP A 296 4.08 6.75 -2.17
CA ASP A 296 4.64 7.06 -3.49
C ASP A 296 5.85 6.17 -3.81
N ILE A 297 5.93 5.75 -5.08
CA ILE A 297 7.17 5.24 -5.64
C ILE A 297 8.07 6.44 -5.95
N THR A 298 9.31 6.37 -5.47
CA THR A 298 10.34 7.42 -5.61
C THR A 298 11.66 6.86 -6.15
N TYR A 299 11.82 5.54 -6.22
CA TYR A 299 12.82 4.90 -7.06
C TYR A 299 12.47 3.43 -7.34
N GLY A 300 12.94 2.93 -8.48
CA GLY A 300 12.96 1.50 -8.81
C GLY A 300 14.38 0.97 -9.07
N ILE A 301 14.62 -0.31 -8.78
CA ILE A 301 15.84 -1.01 -9.22
C ILE A 301 15.43 -2.38 -9.75
N VAL A 302 15.69 -2.62 -11.03
CA VAL A 302 15.49 -3.91 -11.71
C VAL A 302 16.84 -4.62 -11.83
N ARG A 303 16.88 -5.92 -11.52
CA ARG A 303 18.06 -6.77 -11.72
C ARG A 303 17.69 -8.03 -12.47
N PHE A 304 18.54 -8.46 -13.39
CA PHE A 304 18.45 -9.76 -14.05
C PHE A 304 19.69 -10.59 -13.74
N GLU A 305 19.53 -11.90 -13.52
CA GLU A 305 20.62 -12.78 -13.08
C GLU A 305 21.74 -12.90 -14.13
N ASN A 306 21.39 -12.83 -15.41
CA ASN A 306 22.28 -13.03 -16.55
C ASN A 306 21.70 -12.38 -17.83
N GLN A 307 22.48 -12.45 -18.92
CA GLN A 307 22.15 -11.84 -20.20
C GLN A 307 21.00 -12.55 -20.95
N GLU A 308 20.73 -13.83 -20.67
CA GLU A 308 19.56 -14.56 -21.19
C GLU A 308 18.26 -14.08 -20.53
N ALA A 309 18.29 -13.81 -19.22
CA ALA A 309 17.20 -13.17 -18.48
C ALA A 309 16.98 -11.70 -18.89
N PHE A 310 18.04 -10.96 -19.19
CA PHE A 310 17.97 -9.58 -19.69
C PHE A 310 17.39 -9.49 -21.12
N ALA A 311 17.57 -10.54 -21.94
CA ALA A 311 17.00 -10.65 -23.29
C ALA A 311 15.61 -11.33 -23.31
N ASP A 312 15.11 -11.81 -22.17
CA ASP A 312 13.78 -12.44 -22.08
C ASP A 312 12.70 -11.37 -21.98
N ARG A 313 12.00 -11.11 -23.10
CA ARG A 313 10.91 -10.14 -23.19
C ARG A 313 9.90 -10.24 -22.04
N GLN A 314 9.43 -11.45 -21.74
CA GLN A 314 8.35 -11.64 -20.77
C GLN A 314 8.85 -11.27 -19.37
N LEU A 315 10.08 -11.66 -19.04
CA LEU A 315 10.73 -11.30 -17.79
C LEU A 315 11.06 -9.80 -17.70
N VAL A 316 11.55 -9.18 -18.77
CA VAL A 316 11.83 -7.73 -18.79
C VAL A 316 10.56 -6.93 -18.51
N ILE A 317 9.46 -7.25 -19.19
CA ILE A 317 8.17 -6.60 -18.97
C ILE A 317 7.61 -6.91 -17.57
N HIS A 318 7.82 -8.13 -17.05
CA HIS A 318 7.43 -8.51 -15.69
C HIS A 318 8.11 -7.65 -14.60
N GLU A 319 9.43 -7.50 -14.66
CA GLU A 319 10.15 -6.68 -13.67
C GLU A 319 9.91 -5.17 -13.83
N LEU A 320 9.60 -4.71 -15.05
CA LEU A 320 9.20 -3.32 -15.31
C LEU A 320 7.81 -3.00 -14.75
N MET A 321 6.83 -3.88 -14.96
CA MET A 321 5.50 -3.76 -14.35
C MET A 321 5.57 -3.76 -12.82
N HIS A 322 6.49 -4.51 -12.20
CA HIS A 322 6.75 -4.41 -10.76
C HIS A 322 7.20 -3.03 -10.30
N VAL A 323 8.10 -2.36 -11.04
CA VAL A 323 8.54 -1.01 -10.67
C VAL A 323 7.52 0.09 -11.01
N LEU A 324 6.47 -0.22 -11.77
CA LEU A 324 5.27 0.64 -11.89
C LEU A 324 4.29 0.48 -10.72
N GLY A 325 4.37 -0.62 -9.96
CA GLY A 325 3.52 -0.91 -8.79
C GLY A 325 2.61 -2.14 -8.94
N ALA A 326 2.65 -2.84 -10.09
CA ALA A 326 1.93 -4.10 -10.27
C ALA A 326 2.54 -5.23 -9.41
N GLY A 327 1.70 -6.17 -9.00
CA GLY A 327 2.10 -7.36 -8.25
C GLY A 327 1.63 -8.65 -8.91
N HIS A 328 2.08 -9.77 -8.35
CA HIS A 328 1.81 -11.11 -8.86
C HIS A 328 0.38 -11.60 -8.59
N GLY A 329 -0.37 -11.98 -9.63
CA GLY A 329 -1.72 -12.57 -9.50
C GLY A 329 -1.90 -13.94 -10.18
N CYS A 330 -3.03 -14.60 -9.94
CA CYS A 330 -3.45 -15.82 -10.69
C CYS A 330 -4.94 -15.78 -11.12
N SER A 331 -5.53 -14.58 -11.11
CA SER A 331 -6.98 -14.39 -11.29
C SER A 331 -7.40 -14.10 -12.74
N TRP A 332 -6.44 -13.70 -13.58
CA TRP A 332 -6.60 -13.44 -15.00
C TRP A 332 -5.32 -13.81 -15.77
N ALA A 333 -5.41 -13.87 -17.11
CA ALA A 333 -4.24 -14.08 -17.96
C ALA A 333 -3.38 -12.80 -18.00
N SER A 334 -2.10 -12.86 -17.64
CA SER A 334 -1.32 -11.71 -17.19
C SER A 334 0.18 -11.87 -17.47
N VAL A 335 0.90 -10.75 -17.65
CA VAL A 335 2.38 -10.77 -17.61
C VAL A 335 2.92 -10.93 -16.19
N GLN A 336 2.12 -10.63 -15.17
CA GLN A 336 2.46 -10.75 -13.74
C GLN A 336 2.16 -12.14 -13.15
N THR A 337 1.55 -13.07 -13.90
CA THR A 337 1.16 -14.36 -13.32
C THR A 337 2.26 -15.42 -13.32
N TYR A 338 2.28 -16.16 -12.22
CA TYR A 338 3.08 -17.36 -11.97
C TYR A 338 2.26 -18.65 -12.19
N CYS A 339 0.97 -18.54 -12.54
CA CYS A 339 0.13 -19.65 -12.96
C CYS A 339 0.34 -19.93 -14.45
N ALA A 340 1.05 -21.01 -14.79
CA ALA A 340 1.52 -21.29 -16.16
C ALA A 340 0.43 -21.35 -17.25
N SER A 341 -0.83 -21.68 -16.90
CA SER A 341 -1.96 -21.66 -17.84
C SER A 341 -2.52 -20.27 -18.14
N LEU A 342 -1.99 -19.22 -17.50
CA LEU A 342 -2.44 -17.83 -17.58
C LEU A 342 -1.32 -16.88 -18.04
N GLN A 343 -0.09 -17.37 -18.23
CA GLN A 343 1.07 -16.53 -18.57
C GLN A 343 0.87 -15.80 -19.91
N SER A 344 1.17 -14.49 -19.92
CA SER A 344 1.20 -13.64 -21.10
C SER A 344 2.60 -13.04 -21.29
N ASP A 345 3.01 -12.88 -22.54
CA ASP A 345 4.29 -12.27 -22.92
C ASP A 345 4.28 -10.73 -22.85
N VAL A 346 3.08 -10.13 -22.74
CA VAL A 346 2.81 -8.67 -22.73
C VAL A 346 1.66 -8.36 -21.77
N PRO A 347 1.50 -7.12 -21.28
CA PRO A 347 0.38 -6.75 -20.41
C PRO A 347 -0.95 -7.01 -21.13
N THR A 348 -1.92 -7.58 -20.43
CA THR A 348 -3.26 -7.87 -20.96
C THR A 348 -4.27 -6.78 -20.57
N PRO A 349 -5.51 -6.74 -21.13
CA PRO A 349 -6.47 -5.69 -20.77
C PRO A 349 -6.75 -5.57 -19.25
N PRO A 350 -6.85 -6.67 -18.47
CA PRO A 350 -6.90 -6.58 -17.01
C PRO A 350 -5.62 -6.05 -16.35
N ASP A 351 -4.41 -6.35 -16.88
CA ASP A 351 -3.17 -5.75 -16.35
C ASP A 351 -3.20 -4.23 -16.52
N VAL A 352 -3.55 -3.75 -17.72
CA VAL A 352 -3.63 -2.31 -18.06
C VAL A 352 -4.72 -1.62 -17.24
N ALA A 353 -5.93 -2.20 -17.17
CA ALA A 353 -7.07 -1.60 -16.49
C ALA A 353 -6.86 -1.49 -14.97
N HIS A 354 -6.31 -2.53 -14.33
CA HIS A 354 -6.02 -2.45 -12.89
C HIS A 354 -4.85 -1.51 -12.60
N LEU A 355 -3.80 -1.48 -13.43
CA LEU A 355 -2.69 -0.53 -13.27
C LEU A 355 -3.15 0.94 -13.45
N ALA A 356 -4.01 1.21 -14.44
CA ALA A 356 -4.59 2.53 -14.66
C ALA A 356 -5.46 2.98 -13.48
N VAL A 357 -6.36 2.12 -12.97
CA VAL A 357 -7.13 2.40 -11.74
C VAL A 357 -6.23 2.62 -10.53
N MET A 358 -5.12 1.88 -10.42
CA MET A 358 -4.14 2.06 -9.35
C MET A 358 -3.48 3.44 -9.42
N MET A 359 -3.04 3.88 -10.60
CA MET A 359 -2.44 5.20 -10.79
C MET A 359 -3.45 6.34 -10.55
N GLU A 360 -4.65 6.23 -11.12
CA GLU A 360 -5.72 7.22 -11.01
C GLU A 360 -6.19 7.39 -9.56
N MET A 361 -6.39 6.28 -8.83
CA MET A 361 -6.73 6.36 -7.41
C MET A 361 -5.60 6.95 -6.55
N ARG A 362 -4.33 6.80 -6.96
CA ARG A 362 -3.21 7.48 -6.27
C ARG A 362 -3.21 8.98 -6.53
N ALA A 363 -3.55 9.42 -7.74
CA ALA A 363 -3.70 10.84 -8.07
C ALA A 363 -4.81 11.49 -7.20
N LEU A 364 -6.00 10.87 -7.15
CA LEU A 364 -7.11 11.32 -6.30
C LEU A 364 -6.78 11.29 -4.80
N GLU A 365 -6.02 10.29 -4.33
CA GLU A 365 -5.52 10.27 -2.94
C GLU A 365 -4.63 11.48 -2.64
N LEU A 366 -3.73 11.84 -3.57
CA LEU A 366 -2.80 12.96 -3.41
C LEU A 366 -3.51 14.33 -3.49
N GLU A 367 -4.39 14.52 -4.49
CA GLU A 367 -5.15 15.77 -4.67
C GLU A 367 -5.99 16.09 -3.43
N HIS A 368 -6.83 15.14 -3.02
CA HIS A 368 -7.75 15.32 -1.91
C HIS A 368 -7.11 15.09 -0.53
N ARG A 369 -5.80 14.78 -0.48
CA ARG A 369 -5.03 14.43 0.73
C ARG A 369 -5.69 13.30 1.53
N SER A 370 -6.23 12.32 0.80
CA SER A 370 -6.90 11.17 1.38
C SER A 370 -5.92 10.31 2.20
N ARG A 371 -6.47 9.66 3.23
CA ARG A 371 -5.85 8.55 3.97
C ARG A 371 -6.53 7.21 3.69
N TRP A 372 -7.52 7.20 2.80
CA TRP A 372 -8.42 6.09 2.49
C TRP A 372 -8.67 6.05 0.96
N GLY A 373 -7.92 5.23 0.23
CA GLY A 373 -8.13 5.02 -1.22
C GLY A 373 -8.34 3.56 -1.58
N LEU A 374 -7.61 3.01 -2.56
CA LEU A 374 -7.93 1.69 -3.16
C LEU A 374 -8.05 0.57 -2.13
N LEU A 375 -7.22 0.56 -1.08
CA LEU A 375 -7.30 -0.43 0.00
C LEU A 375 -8.64 -0.36 0.76
N ALA A 376 -9.23 0.83 0.92
CA ALA A 376 -10.57 0.98 1.49
C ALA A 376 -11.63 0.35 0.57
N SER A 377 -11.50 0.45 -0.76
CA SER A 377 -12.39 -0.25 -1.71
C SER A 377 -12.19 -1.77 -1.74
N VAL A 378 -10.95 -2.27 -1.58
CA VAL A 378 -10.68 -3.72 -1.40
C VAL A 378 -11.40 -4.24 -0.17
N PHE A 379 -11.21 -3.61 0.99
CA PHE A 379 -11.90 -4.03 2.23
C PHE A 379 -13.41 -3.80 2.15
N GLY A 380 -13.86 -2.75 1.46
CA GLY A 380 -15.26 -2.44 1.23
C GLY A 380 -15.99 -3.51 0.43
N HIS A 381 -15.41 -3.93 -0.70
CA HIS A 381 -15.94 -5.04 -1.50
C HIS A 381 -16.06 -6.31 -0.64
N ARG A 382 -15.02 -6.62 0.15
CA ARG A 382 -15.02 -7.79 1.05
C ARG A 382 -16.12 -7.74 2.11
N VAL A 383 -16.29 -6.62 2.79
CA VAL A 383 -17.27 -6.48 3.90
C VAL A 383 -18.70 -6.30 3.37
N VAL A 384 -18.90 -5.36 2.45
CA VAL A 384 -20.24 -4.92 2.00
C VAL A 384 -20.79 -5.83 0.90
N THR A 385 -19.96 -6.23 -0.08
CA THR A 385 -20.41 -7.05 -1.22
C THR A 385 -20.34 -8.55 -0.94
N LEU A 386 -19.29 -9.03 -0.27
CA LEU A 386 -19.08 -10.46 -0.03
C LEU A 386 -19.48 -10.94 1.38
N GLY A 387 -19.73 -10.03 2.34
CA GLY A 387 -20.07 -10.38 3.72
C GLY A 387 -18.93 -11.04 4.50
N LEU A 388 -17.68 -10.79 4.09
CA LEU A 388 -16.46 -11.35 4.67
C LEU A 388 -15.81 -10.38 5.67
N THR A 389 -14.77 -10.82 6.37
CA THR A 389 -13.89 -9.92 7.14
C THR A 389 -13.07 -9.02 6.20
N PRO A 390 -12.81 -7.76 6.59
CA PRO A 390 -12.05 -6.81 5.76
C PRO A 390 -10.64 -7.33 5.48
N VAL A 391 -9.94 -7.78 6.52
CA VAL A 391 -8.68 -8.53 6.38
C VAL A 391 -8.99 -9.98 5.98
N PRO A 392 -8.41 -10.51 4.89
CA PRO A 392 -8.52 -11.93 4.54
C PRO A 392 -7.75 -12.81 5.53
N GLY A 393 -8.32 -13.99 5.85
CA GLY A 393 -7.66 -14.97 6.70
C GLY A 393 -6.44 -15.59 6.01
N VAL A 394 -5.24 -15.28 6.51
CA VAL A 394 -3.97 -15.79 5.95
C VAL A 394 -3.87 -17.30 6.11
N SER A 395 -4.00 -18.04 5.01
CA SER A 395 -3.89 -19.50 5.01
C SER A 395 -2.44 -19.95 5.04
N VAL A 396 -1.92 -20.20 6.25
CA VAL A 396 -0.55 -20.67 6.52
C VAL A 396 -0.26 -22.07 5.95
N GLN A 397 -1.23 -22.72 5.30
CA GLN A 397 -0.98 -23.94 4.52
C GLN A 397 -0.24 -23.67 3.20
N TYR A 398 -0.27 -22.42 2.69
CA TYR A 398 0.33 -22.06 1.41
C TYR A 398 1.79 -21.60 1.53
N GLY A 399 2.69 -22.58 1.72
CA GLY A 399 4.14 -22.42 1.55
C GLY A 399 4.64 -23.05 0.24
N PRO A 400 5.94 -23.02 -0.07
CA PRO A 400 6.47 -23.55 -1.35
C PRO A 400 6.22 -25.06 -1.57
N ALA A 401 5.83 -25.82 -0.54
CA ALA A 401 5.40 -27.21 -0.65
C ALA A 401 3.97 -27.40 -1.22
N SER A 402 3.19 -26.33 -1.36
CA SER A 402 1.84 -26.34 -1.96
C SER A 402 1.76 -25.53 -3.27
N ALA A 403 2.87 -24.96 -3.73
CA ALA A 403 2.95 -24.44 -5.08
C ALA A 403 2.63 -25.58 -6.08
N PRO A 404 1.96 -25.30 -7.22
CA PRO A 404 1.74 -26.31 -8.26
C PRO A 404 3.06 -26.99 -8.66
N GLN A 405 3.04 -28.27 -9.03
CA GLN A 405 4.26 -29.00 -9.45
C GLN A 405 4.95 -28.32 -10.65
N ASP A 406 4.18 -27.54 -11.39
CA ASP A 406 4.51 -26.57 -12.42
C ASP A 406 5.67 -25.64 -11.99
N TRP A 407 5.70 -25.19 -10.73
CA TRP A 407 6.76 -24.33 -10.14
C TRP A 407 8.14 -25.02 -10.14
N ILE A 408 8.17 -26.34 -10.00
CA ILE A 408 9.39 -27.15 -10.08
C ILE A 408 9.81 -27.34 -11.56
N ARG A 409 8.89 -27.17 -12.51
CA ARG A 409 9.14 -27.32 -13.96
C ARG A 409 9.46 -26.01 -14.66
N SER A 410 9.03 -24.86 -14.15
CA SER A 410 9.36 -23.52 -14.66
C SER A 410 10.74 -22.99 -14.21
N GLY A 411 11.53 -23.82 -13.52
CA GLY A 411 12.93 -23.53 -13.19
C GLY A 411 13.17 -22.96 -11.78
N GLY A 412 12.13 -22.60 -11.02
CA GLY A 412 12.24 -22.03 -9.66
C GLY A 412 12.75 -22.99 -8.56
N GLY A 413 13.25 -24.17 -8.93
CA GLY A 413 13.57 -25.27 -8.03
C GLY A 413 14.89 -25.11 -7.26
N VAL A 414 14.94 -24.22 -6.27
CA VAL A 414 16.05 -24.16 -5.31
C VAL A 414 16.14 -25.46 -4.51
N VAL A 415 17.22 -26.22 -4.70
CA VAL A 415 17.54 -27.39 -3.86
C VAL A 415 18.04 -26.90 -2.50
N LEU A 416 17.13 -26.83 -1.53
CA LEU A 416 17.48 -26.51 -0.13
C LEU A 416 18.44 -27.57 0.43
N PRO A 417 19.60 -27.18 1.01
CA PRO A 417 20.48 -28.10 1.74
C PRO A 417 19.74 -28.74 2.94
N GLU A 418 20.06 -30.01 3.25
CA GLU A 418 19.40 -30.76 4.32
C GLU A 418 19.39 -30.01 5.66
N ALA A 419 18.21 -29.85 6.27
CA ALA A 419 18.00 -29.16 7.55
C ALA A 419 18.56 -29.96 8.76
N LYS A 420 19.89 -30.03 8.88
CA LYS A 420 20.58 -30.76 9.96
C LYS A 420 20.68 -29.95 11.27
N GLN A 421 19.61 -30.07 12.06
CA GLN A 421 19.60 -30.08 13.54
C GLN A 421 20.46 -29.03 14.28
N VAL A 422 19.86 -27.89 14.64
CA VAL A 422 20.39 -26.96 15.67
C VAL A 422 19.39 -26.78 16.84
N LEU A 423 18.72 -27.87 17.25
CA LEU A 423 17.72 -27.87 18.35
C LEU A 423 17.96 -28.97 19.40
N SER A 424 19.16 -29.02 19.99
CA SER A 424 19.42 -29.90 21.15
C SER A 424 20.60 -29.48 22.05
N ARG A 425 20.58 -28.27 22.66
CA ARG A 425 21.56 -27.96 23.74
C ARG A 425 21.18 -26.98 24.86
N PHE A 426 19.90 -26.67 25.07
CA PHE A 426 19.43 -25.97 26.27
C PHE A 426 18.27 -26.69 26.98
N ARG A 427 18.60 -27.72 27.78
CA ARG A 427 17.73 -28.19 28.87
C ARG A 427 18.56 -28.55 30.12
N ARG A 428 18.36 -27.73 31.16
CA ARG A 428 18.59 -27.97 32.61
C ARG A 428 19.97 -28.48 33.06
N ARG A 429 20.64 -27.65 33.89
CA ARG A 429 21.49 -28.14 34.98
C ARG A 429 20.61 -28.62 36.14
N ASP A 430 20.98 -29.77 36.72
CA ASP A 430 20.86 -30.13 38.14
C ASP A 430 19.46 -30.20 38.82
N PRO A 431 19.34 -30.83 40.01
CA PRO A 431 20.38 -31.55 40.79
C PRO A 431 20.07 -33.02 41.10
N ARG A 432 21.10 -33.87 41.08
CA ARG A 432 21.51 -34.82 42.16
C ARG A 432 22.65 -35.73 41.73
#